data_AF-A0A383AT01-F1
#
_entry.id   AF-A0A383AT01-F1
#
_cell.length_a   1.000
_cell.length_b   1.000
_cell.length_c   1.000
_cell.angle_alpha   90.00
_cell.angle_beta   90.00
_cell.angle_gamma   90.00
#
_symmetry.space_group_name_H-M   'P 1'
#
loop_
_entity.id
_entity.type
_entity.pdbx_description
1 polymer ?
#
loop_
_entity_poly.entity_id
_entity_poly.type
_entity_poly.pdbx_seq_one_letter_code
_entity_poly.pdbx_strand_id
1 'polypeptide(L)'
;MRTSAEKGDRFRKMQIPGGRFLPLFSLLLCFGPVSAFAVNFNFGQESDPVTVFSATSEQVPSGETRNTITAPLEQGDLRFYGWFDQAGVRVAQANGSSANPASITITQAVTLKAKYIS
;
A
#
# COMPACT_ATOMS: atom_id res chain seq x y z
N MET A 1 -78.40 -58.31 27.23
CA MET A 1 -77.58 -59.08 28.19
C MET A 1 -76.13 -58.62 28.02
N ARG A 2 -75.56 -57.95 29.05
CA ARG A 2 -74.15 -57.49 29.25
C ARG A 2 -73.57 -56.49 28.21
N THR A 3 -73.38 -55.18 28.46
CA THR A 3 -72.53 -54.36 29.38
C THR A 3 -71.04 -54.21 29.00
N SER A 4 -70.60 -52.93 29.08
CA SER A 4 -69.22 -52.41 29.26
C SER A 4 -68.28 -52.42 28.05
N ALA A 5 -67.38 -51.45 27.84
CA ALA A 5 -66.96 -50.23 28.55
C ALA A 5 -66.05 -49.43 27.57
N GLU A 6 -66.18 -48.11 27.46
CA GLU A 6 -65.27 -47.10 28.03
C GLU A 6 -64.02 -46.77 27.18
N LYS A 7 -63.65 -45.47 27.22
CA LYS A 7 -62.33 -44.87 26.92
C LYS A 7 -62.17 -44.47 25.45
N GLY A 8 -62.09 -43.19 25.08
CA GLY A 8 -61.56 -42.03 25.76
C GLY A 8 -60.36 -41.52 24.95
N ASP A 9 -60.50 -40.40 24.26
CA ASP A 9 -59.43 -39.43 23.96
C ASP A 9 -60.04 -38.33 23.08
N ARG A 10 -60.23 -37.12 23.60
CA ARG A 10 -59.24 -36.07 23.92
C ARG A 10 -58.68 -35.35 22.69
N PHE A 11 -58.67 -34.03 22.87
CA PHE A 11 -57.98 -32.99 22.13
C PHE A 11 -58.62 -32.47 20.84
N ARG A 12 -59.33 -31.35 21.06
CA ARG A 12 -59.59 -30.29 20.09
C ARG A 12 -58.32 -29.86 19.34
N LYS A 13 -58.51 -29.59 18.05
CA LYS A 13 -57.85 -28.58 17.21
C LYS A 13 -56.39 -28.24 17.54
N MET A 14 -55.48 -28.65 16.67
CA MET A 14 -54.39 -27.77 16.24
C MET A 14 -54.05 -28.03 14.77
N GLN A 15 -54.86 -27.41 13.91
CA GLN A 15 -54.57 -27.27 12.50
C GLN A 15 -53.54 -26.14 12.42
N ILE A 16 -52.25 -26.47 12.25
CA ILE A 16 -51.16 -25.51 12.06
C ILE A 16 -51.23 -25.05 10.59
N PRO A 17 -51.68 -23.81 10.30
CA PRO A 17 -51.66 -23.29 8.96
C PRO A 17 -50.36 -22.50 8.74
N GLY A 18 -49.71 -22.72 7.60
CA GLY A 18 -48.68 -21.80 7.12
C GLY A 18 -47.28 -22.32 7.36
N GLY A 19 -46.60 -22.59 6.25
CA GLY A 19 -45.27 -23.15 6.19
C GLY A 19 -44.21 -22.33 6.93
N ARG A 20 -43.22 -23.07 7.39
CA ARG A 20 -41.98 -22.58 7.97
C ARG A 20 -41.32 -21.58 7.02
N PHE A 21 -41.36 -20.30 7.36
CA PHE A 21 -40.45 -19.30 6.80
C PHE A 21 -39.27 -19.19 7.77
N LEU A 22 -38.26 -20.03 7.57
CA LEU A 22 -36.93 -19.77 8.10
C LEU A 22 -36.39 -18.58 7.29
N PRO A 23 -36.05 -17.42 7.89
CA PRO A 23 -35.31 -16.41 7.17
C PRO A 23 -33.88 -16.93 6.97
N LEU A 24 -33.69 -17.58 5.83
CA LEU A 24 -32.41 -18.02 5.29
C LEU A 24 -31.69 -16.80 4.72
N PHE A 25 -31.24 -15.88 5.58
CA PHE A 25 -30.49 -14.70 5.16
C PHE A 25 -29.31 -14.43 6.11
N SER A 26 -28.59 -15.49 6.49
CA SER A 26 -27.17 -15.38 6.86
C SER A 26 -26.33 -15.52 5.59
N LEU A 27 -26.33 -14.50 4.73
CA LEU A 27 -25.32 -14.38 3.70
C LEU A 27 -24.20 -13.50 4.27
N LEU A 28 -23.31 -14.22 4.95
CA LEU A 28 -22.03 -13.81 5.49
C LEU A 28 -21.32 -12.87 4.49
N LEU A 29 -21.34 -11.55 4.76
CA LEU A 29 -20.46 -10.59 4.11
C LEU A 29 -19.03 -10.81 4.61
N CYS A 30 -18.40 -11.91 4.21
CA CYS A 30 -16.96 -12.08 4.27
C CYS A 30 -16.32 -11.46 3.02
N PHE A 31 -16.62 -10.19 2.74
CA PHE A 31 -15.67 -9.39 1.98
C PHE A 31 -14.56 -9.02 2.96
N GLY A 32 -13.65 -9.97 3.19
CA GLY A 32 -12.40 -9.68 3.87
C GLY A 32 -11.70 -8.52 3.15
N PRO A 33 -10.96 -7.66 3.87
CA PRO A 33 -10.22 -6.58 3.25
C PRO A 33 -9.33 -7.18 2.15
N VAL A 34 -9.52 -6.74 0.91
CA VAL A 34 -8.61 -7.06 -0.19
C VAL A 34 -7.25 -6.55 0.26
N SER A 35 -6.35 -7.47 0.58
CA SER A 35 -4.98 -7.11 0.92
C SER A 35 -4.38 -6.53 -0.35
N ALA A 36 -4.17 -5.22 -0.39
CA ALA A 36 -3.41 -4.61 -1.46
C ALA A 36 -2.00 -5.22 -1.40
N PHE A 37 -1.63 -5.99 -2.42
CA PHE A 37 -0.26 -6.46 -2.56
C PHE A 37 0.63 -5.23 -2.76
N ALA A 38 1.43 -4.89 -1.74
CA ALA A 38 2.41 -3.83 -1.85
C ALA A 38 3.56 -4.35 -2.73
N VAL A 39 3.65 -3.82 -3.95
CA VAL A 39 4.84 -3.98 -4.79
C VAL A 39 5.93 -3.09 -4.22
N ASN A 40 7.11 -3.63 -3.96
CA ASN A 40 8.26 -2.85 -3.50
C ASN A 40 9.25 -2.64 -4.65
N PHE A 41 9.85 -1.47 -4.70
CA PHE A 41 10.90 -1.11 -5.64
C PHE A 41 12.15 -0.64 -4.89
N ASN A 42 13.30 -0.86 -5.52
CA ASN A 42 14.56 -0.38 -4.98
C ASN A 42 14.71 1.13 -5.24
N PHE A 43 14.89 1.90 -4.17
CA PHE A 43 15.27 3.31 -4.20
C PHE A 43 16.74 3.45 -3.80
N GLY A 44 17.57 3.86 -4.75
CA GLY A 44 18.98 4.12 -4.55
C GLY A 44 19.30 5.62 -4.56
N GLN A 45 20.36 6.00 -3.87
CA GLN A 45 20.96 7.33 -4.00
C GLN A 45 22.48 7.25 -3.89
N GLU A 46 23.19 8.03 -4.69
CA GLU A 46 24.65 8.04 -4.75
C GLU A 46 25.20 9.42 -5.11
N SER A 47 26.47 9.66 -4.83
CA SER A 47 27.17 10.86 -5.26
C SER A 47 28.01 10.60 -6.51
N ASP A 48 28.16 11.64 -7.32
CA ASP A 48 29.07 11.67 -8.46
C ASP A 48 29.85 13.00 -8.42
N PRO A 49 31.11 13.00 -7.94
CA PRO A 49 31.94 11.82 -7.63
C PRO A 49 31.55 11.12 -6.31
N VAL A 50 31.82 9.80 -6.23
CA VAL A 50 31.44 8.90 -5.10
C VAL A 50 32.06 9.30 -3.74
N THR A 51 32.99 10.25 -3.74
CA THR A 51 33.71 10.72 -2.55
C THR A 51 32.91 11.66 -1.66
N VAL A 52 31.76 12.16 -2.12
CA VAL A 52 30.98 13.12 -1.32
C VAL A 52 30.16 12.42 -0.24
N PHE A 53 29.44 11.38 -0.62
CA PHE A 53 28.72 10.51 0.30
C PHE A 53 28.52 9.11 -0.29
N SER A 54 28.46 8.12 0.59
CA SER A 54 28.30 6.72 0.20
C SER A 54 26.94 6.45 -0.44
N ALA A 55 26.93 5.55 -1.42
CA ALA A 55 25.69 5.06 -2.01
C ALA A 55 24.84 4.33 -0.95
N THR A 56 23.52 4.54 -1.01
CA THR A 56 22.55 3.84 -0.16
C THR A 56 21.38 3.33 -0.98
N SER A 57 20.73 2.28 -0.50
CA SER A 57 19.63 1.61 -1.19
C SER A 57 18.61 1.08 -0.20
N GLU A 58 17.33 1.28 -0.47
CA GLU A 58 16.20 0.83 0.37
C GLU A 58 15.08 0.24 -0.50
N GLN A 59 14.35 -0.74 0.02
CA GLN A 59 13.12 -1.23 -0.59
C GLN A 59 11.94 -0.36 -0.14
N VAL A 60 11.27 0.25 -1.11
CA VAL A 60 10.20 1.22 -0.87
C VAL A 60 8.92 0.75 -1.57
N PRO A 61 7.76 0.80 -0.90
CA PRO A 61 6.48 0.50 -1.55
C PRO A 61 6.19 1.41 -2.74
N SER A 62 5.64 0.83 -3.81
CA SER A 62 5.18 1.54 -4.99
C SER A 62 4.12 2.57 -4.62
N GLY A 63 4.23 3.77 -5.17
CA GLY A 63 3.38 4.91 -4.90
C GLY A 63 3.82 5.76 -3.71
N GLU A 64 4.79 5.32 -2.90
CA GLU A 64 5.34 6.17 -1.85
C GLU A 64 6.23 7.27 -2.45
N THR A 65 6.18 8.44 -1.83
CA THR A 65 7.11 9.53 -2.12
C THR A 65 8.28 9.46 -1.16
N ARG A 66 9.49 9.43 -1.72
CA ARG A 66 10.74 9.43 -0.94
C ARG A 66 11.57 10.64 -1.27
N ASN A 67 12.26 11.11 -0.24
CA ASN A 67 13.23 12.18 -0.34
C ASN A 67 14.63 11.59 -0.36
N THR A 68 15.52 12.17 -1.14
CA THR A 68 16.96 11.94 -0.99
C THR A 68 17.46 12.48 0.35
N ILE A 69 18.70 12.18 0.69
CA ILE A 69 19.43 12.96 1.69
C ILE A 69 19.55 14.42 1.22
N THR A 70 19.82 15.31 2.18
CA THR A 70 20.34 16.64 1.88
C THR A 70 21.81 16.49 1.51
N ALA A 71 22.11 16.62 0.22
CA ALA A 71 23.46 16.58 -0.29
C ALA A 71 24.26 17.80 0.20
N PRO A 72 25.54 17.66 0.60
CA PRO A 72 26.40 18.81 0.90
C PRO A 72 26.43 19.77 -0.30
N LEU A 73 26.26 21.07 -0.07
CA LEU A 73 26.27 22.05 -1.16
C LEU A 73 27.68 22.24 -1.74
N GLU A 74 28.71 22.06 -0.91
CA GLU A 74 30.11 22.16 -1.30
C GLU A 74 30.96 21.11 -0.56
N GLN A 75 31.99 20.59 -1.22
CA GLN A 75 33.01 19.71 -0.63
C GLN A 75 34.33 19.84 -1.39
N GLY A 76 35.32 20.48 -0.76
CA GLY A 76 36.54 20.88 -1.48
C GLY A 76 36.19 21.86 -2.60
N ASP A 77 36.67 21.60 -3.82
CA ASP A 77 36.37 22.42 -5.00
C ASP A 77 35.04 22.03 -5.68
N LEU A 78 34.31 21.04 -5.14
CA LEU A 78 33.08 20.54 -5.73
C LEU A 78 31.86 21.30 -5.22
N ARG A 79 30.97 21.66 -6.14
CA ARG A 79 29.67 22.30 -5.87
C ARG A 79 28.51 21.44 -6.33
N PHE A 80 27.50 21.30 -5.49
CA PHE A 80 26.30 20.54 -5.81
C PHE A 80 25.56 21.18 -6.99
N TYR A 81 25.38 20.42 -8.05
CA TYR A 81 24.68 20.85 -9.26
C TYR A 81 23.22 20.41 -9.27
N GLY A 82 22.93 19.20 -8.80
CA GLY A 82 21.58 18.68 -8.72
C GLY A 82 21.50 17.17 -8.60
N TRP A 83 20.28 16.68 -8.34
CA TRP A 83 19.94 15.27 -8.43
C TRP A 83 19.51 14.92 -9.85
N PHE A 84 19.98 13.78 -10.34
CA PHE A 84 19.68 13.25 -11.66
C PHE A 84 19.25 11.79 -11.53
N ASP A 85 18.31 11.37 -12.35
CA ASP A 85 18.02 9.94 -12.49
C ASP A 85 19.09 9.22 -13.33
N GLN A 86 18.97 7.90 -13.47
CA GLN A 86 19.88 7.09 -14.27
C GLN A 86 19.82 7.41 -15.77
N ALA A 87 18.73 8.01 -16.26
CA ALA A 87 18.60 8.49 -17.64
C ALA A 87 19.27 9.87 -17.85
N GLY A 88 19.77 10.50 -16.78
CA GLY A 88 20.39 11.82 -16.83
C GLY A 88 19.38 12.96 -16.81
N VAL A 89 18.12 12.70 -16.48
CA VAL A 89 17.10 13.74 -16.32
C VAL A 89 17.25 14.38 -14.94
N ARG A 90 17.26 15.71 -14.91
CA ARG A 90 17.40 16.47 -13.66
C ARG A 90 16.09 16.43 -12.87
N VAL A 91 16.18 16.04 -11.60
CA VAL A 91 15.06 16.17 -10.66
C VAL A 91 15.03 17.61 -10.17
N ALA A 92 14.06 18.37 -10.66
CA ALA A 92 13.91 19.79 -10.37
C ALA A 92 12.60 20.10 -9.64
N GLN A 93 12.59 21.20 -8.91
CA GLN A 93 11.36 21.78 -8.38
C GLN A 93 10.52 22.39 -9.51
N ALA A 94 9.25 22.69 -9.23
CA ALA A 94 8.33 23.30 -10.21
C ALA A 94 8.85 24.65 -10.79
N ASN A 95 9.76 25.33 -10.07
CA ASN A 95 10.40 26.58 -10.52
C ASN A 95 11.69 26.35 -11.34
N GLY A 96 12.07 25.11 -11.64
CA GLY A 96 13.30 24.75 -12.37
C GLY A 96 14.59 24.72 -11.54
N SER A 97 14.54 25.10 -10.25
CA SER A 97 15.68 25.00 -9.35
C SER A 97 16.01 23.55 -9.00
N SER A 98 17.28 23.30 -8.67
CA SER A 98 17.70 22.01 -8.11
C SER A 98 16.98 21.79 -6.77
N ALA A 99 16.28 20.67 -6.63
CA ALA A 99 15.77 20.25 -5.34
C ALA A 99 16.94 19.69 -4.50
N ASN A 100 17.05 20.08 -3.22
CA ASN A 100 17.98 19.43 -2.28
C ASN A 100 17.39 19.50 -0.87
N PRO A 101 16.81 18.42 -0.34
CA PRO A 101 16.67 17.10 -0.96
C PRO A 101 15.73 17.08 -2.17
N ALA A 102 15.92 16.12 -3.07
CA ALA A 102 14.99 15.82 -4.15
C ALA A 102 13.87 14.90 -3.66
N SER A 103 12.66 15.09 -4.18
CA SER A 103 11.47 14.28 -3.84
C SER A 103 10.97 13.56 -5.08
N ILE A 104 10.73 12.25 -4.99
CA ILE A 104 10.26 11.42 -6.10
C ILE A 104 9.23 10.41 -5.61
N THR A 105 8.16 10.22 -6.38
CA THR A 105 7.21 9.13 -6.17
C THR A 105 7.73 7.87 -6.84
N ILE A 106 7.90 6.80 -6.06
CA ILE A 106 8.48 5.54 -6.49
C ILE A 106 7.44 4.71 -7.21
N THR A 107 7.51 4.62 -8.54
CA THR A 107 6.64 3.75 -9.35
C THR A 107 7.42 2.63 -10.05
N GLN A 108 8.74 2.66 -9.94
CA GLN A 108 9.69 1.70 -10.47
C GLN A 108 11.00 1.80 -9.67
N ALA A 109 11.93 0.86 -9.89
CA ALA A 109 13.27 0.98 -9.34
C ALA A 109 13.97 2.23 -9.89
N VAL A 110 14.61 2.98 -9.02
CA VAL A 110 15.30 4.22 -9.40
C VAL A 110 16.52 4.44 -8.50
N THR A 111 17.60 4.90 -9.12
CA THR A 111 18.77 5.44 -8.39
C THR A 111 18.93 6.91 -8.75
N LEU A 112 18.94 7.78 -7.74
CA LEU A 112 19.21 9.20 -7.92
C LEU A 112 20.68 9.50 -7.64
N LYS A 113 21.30 10.27 -8.54
CA LYS A 113 22.70 10.64 -8.49
C LYS A 113 22.85 12.13 -8.20
N ALA A 114 23.49 12.48 -7.09
CA ALA A 114 23.89 13.85 -6.80
C ALA A 114 25.12 14.20 -7.62
N LYS A 115 24.96 15.05 -8.64
CA LYS A 115 26.07 15.53 -9.46
C LYS A 115 26.72 16.76 -8.84
N TYR A 116 28.04 16.79 -8.90
CA TYR A 116 28.86 17.92 -8.51
C TYR A 116 29.67 18.45 -9.70
N ILE A 117 29.98 19.75 -9.67
CA ILE A 117 30.84 20.43 -10.65
C ILE A 117 32.02 21.09 -9.91
N SER A 118 33.18 21.16 -10.56
CA SER A 118 34.37 21.88 -10.10
C SER A 118 34.52 23.22 -10.82
#